data_AF-A0A1L4BK27-F1
#
_entry.id   AF-A0A1L4BK27-F1
#
_cell.length_a   1.000
_cell.length_b   1.000
_cell.length_c   1.000
_cell.angle_alpha   90.00
_cell.angle_beta   90.00
_cell.angle_gamma   90.00
#
_symmetry.space_group_name_H-M   'P 1'
#
loop_
_entity.id
_entity.type
_entity.pdbx_description
1 polymer ?
#
loop_
_entity_poly.entity_id
_entity_poly.type
_entity_poly.pdbx_seq_one_letter_code
_entity_poly.pdbx_strand_id
1 'polypeptide(L)'
;TCHQKIDIDDSVIERFRDDGDYEGTEKLGCYLHCVFREKGYWIPEKSEVDIMKILDIVPKDFEQPALKMGLRCLKVKGDDDCANLLWYQA
;
A
#
# COMPACT_ATOMS: atom_id res chain seq x y z
N THR A 1 2.84 10.22 13.65
CA THR A 1 3.15 9.58 12.35
C THR A 1 2.39 8.26 12.26
N CYS A 2 2.27 7.62 11.08
CA CYS A 2 1.54 6.34 10.97
C CYS A 2 2.08 5.23 11.89
N HIS A 3 3.39 5.18 12.13
CA HIS A 3 4.01 4.30 13.13
C HIS A 3 3.31 4.39 14.50
N GLN A 4 3.21 5.60 15.05
CA GLN A 4 2.62 5.84 16.38
C GLN A 4 1.11 5.59 16.42
N LYS A 5 0.40 5.83 15.30
CA LYS A 5 -1.06 5.64 15.23
C LYS A 5 -1.45 4.16 15.27
N ILE A 6 -0.63 3.32 14.65
CA ILE A 6 -0.91 1.88 14.48
C ILE A 6 -0.16 1.03 15.52
N ASP A 7 0.81 1.62 16.23
CA ASP A 7 1.63 0.91 17.22
C ASP A 7 2.29 -0.32 16.58
N ILE A 8 2.92 -0.12 15.42
CA ILE A 8 3.63 -1.17 14.68
C ILE A 8 5.11 -1.15 15.03
N ASP A 9 5.70 -2.33 15.15
CA ASP A 9 7.13 -2.52 15.41
C ASP A 9 7.95 -2.34 14.12
N ASP A 10 9.07 -1.62 14.23
CA ASP A 10 9.95 -1.31 13.10
C ASP A 10 10.42 -2.58 12.38
N SER A 11 10.67 -3.67 13.11
CA SER A 11 11.14 -4.93 12.53
C SER A 11 10.11 -5.57 11.59
N VAL A 12 8.82 -5.31 11.78
CA VAL A 12 7.76 -5.79 10.88
C VAL A 12 7.85 -5.07 9.53
N ILE A 13 8.10 -3.75 9.56
CA ILE A 13 8.23 -2.94 8.36
C ILE A 13 9.54 -3.25 7.62
N GLU A 14 10.61 -3.52 8.36
CA GLU A 14 11.90 -3.93 7.80
C GLU A 14 11.80 -5.27 7.07
N ARG A 15 11.20 -6.30 7.70
CA ARG A 15 10.99 -7.61 7.04
C ARG A 15 10.09 -7.51 5.81
N PHE A 16 9.03 -6.71 5.86
CA PHE A 16 8.19 -6.45 4.69
C PHE A 16 9.01 -5.83 3.54
N ARG A 17 9.84 -4.82 3.84
CA ARG A 17 10.65 -4.11 2.85
C ARG A 17 11.73 -5.00 2.24
N ASP A 18 12.44 -5.76 3.07
CA ASP A 18 13.69 -6.42 2.68
C ASP A 18 13.47 -7.86 2.23
N ASP A 19 12.55 -8.58 2.90
CA ASP A 19 12.31 -10.02 2.66
C ASP A 19 11.03 -10.28 1.85
N GLY A 20 10.21 -9.24 1.60
CA GLY A 20 8.88 -9.42 1.02
C GLY A 20 7.98 -10.28 1.91
N ASP A 21 8.18 -10.18 3.23
CA ASP A 21 7.37 -10.90 4.20
C ASP A 21 5.99 -10.26 4.32
N TYR A 22 5.03 -10.82 3.58
CA TYR A 22 3.63 -10.42 3.57
C TYR A 22 2.79 -11.20 4.59
N GLU A 23 3.39 -11.99 5.50
CA GLU A 23 2.67 -12.56 6.66
C GLU A 23 2.34 -11.46 7.70
N GLY A 24 1.63 -10.42 7.25
CA GLY A 24 0.25 -10.18 7.66
C GLY A 24 0.01 -10.03 9.15
N THR A 25 0.69 -9.11 9.80
CA THR A 25 0.02 -8.45 10.93
C THR A 25 -1.03 -7.51 10.37
N GLU A 26 -2.25 -7.56 10.89
CA GLU A 26 -3.32 -6.56 10.67
C GLU A 26 -2.75 -5.12 10.77
N LYS A 27 -1.79 -4.93 11.69
CA LYS A 27 -1.02 -3.70 11.87
C LYS A 27 -0.25 -3.26 10.60
N LEU A 28 0.39 -4.17 9.86
CA LEU A 28 1.10 -3.83 8.63
C LEU A 28 0.14 -3.30 7.56
N GLY A 29 -1.01 -3.97 7.35
CA GLY A 29 -2.05 -3.49 6.44
C GLY A 29 -2.56 -2.09 6.83
N CYS A 30 -2.85 -1.88 8.11
CA CYS A 30 -3.30 -0.57 8.59
C CYS A 30 -2.20 0.51 8.55
N TYR A 31 -0.94 0.13 8.75
CA TYR A 31 0.18 1.04 8.57
C TYR A 31 0.28 1.51 7.13
N LEU A 32 0.24 0.58 6.16
CA LEU A 32 0.25 0.91 4.73
C LEU A 32 -0.95 1.79 4.34
N HIS A 33 -2.15 1.44 4.81
CA HIS A 33 -3.35 2.24 4.60
C HIS A 33 -3.18 3.68 5.13
N CYS A 34 -2.66 3.83 6.35
CA CYS A 34 -2.37 5.15 6.93
C CYS A 34 -1.40 5.94 6.06
N VAL A 35 -0.30 5.32 5.60
CA VAL A 35 0.71 5.98 4.76
C VAL A 35 0.09 6.44 3.43
N PHE A 36 -0.69 5.57 2.77
CA PHE A 36 -1.34 5.91 1.51
C PHE A 36 -2.35 7.05 1.66
N ARG A 37 -3.09 7.08 2.78
CA ARG A 37 -3.98 8.20 3.11
C ARG A 37 -3.22 9.50 3.37
N GLU A 38 -2.16 9.47 4.18
CA GLU A 38 -1.35 10.67 4.48
C GLU A 38 -0.66 11.24 3.23
N LYS A 39 -0.36 10.39 2.24
CA LYS A 39 0.21 10.79 0.94
C LYS A 39 -0.84 11.15 -0.12
N GLY A 40 -2.13 10.95 0.16
CA GLY A 40 -3.21 11.25 -0.78
C GLY A 40 -3.36 10.25 -1.93
N TYR A 41 -2.81 9.04 -1.78
CA TYR A 41 -2.86 7.94 -2.76
C TYR A 41 -4.04 6.99 -2.54
N TRP A 42 -4.96 7.32 -1.64
CA TRP A 42 -6.15 6.53 -1.34
C TRP A 42 -7.42 7.28 -1.75
N ILE A 43 -8.39 6.58 -2.33
CA ILE A 43 -9.71 7.09 -2.71
C ILE A 43 -10.74 6.52 -1.72
N PRO A 44 -11.12 7.27 -0.67
CA PRO A 44 -11.97 6.75 0.40
C PRO A 44 -13.34 6.26 -0.09
N GLU A 45 -13.91 6.91 -1.10
CA GLU A 45 -15.25 6.59 -1.61
C GLU A 45 -15.27 5.28 -2.41
N LYS A 46 -14.10 4.80 -2.84
CA LYS A 46 -13.94 3.57 -3.63
C LYS A 46 -13.22 2.45 -2.89
N SER A 47 -12.65 2.73 -1.72
CA SER A 47 -11.72 1.83 -1.03
C SER A 47 -10.61 1.31 -1.94
N GLU A 48 -10.05 2.20 -2.77
CA GLU A 48 -9.07 1.89 -3.81
C GLU A 48 -7.86 2.84 -3.77
N VAL A 49 -6.73 2.37 -4.31
CA VAL A 49 -5.53 3.16 -4.51
C VAL A 49 -5.64 4.04 -5.76
N ASP A 50 -5.26 5.31 -5.64
CA ASP A 50 -5.12 6.24 -6.77
C ASP A 50 -3.78 6.03 -7.49
N ILE A 51 -3.78 5.11 -8.46
CA ILE A 51 -2.57 4.79 -9.24
C ILE A 51 -2.05 6.01 -10.00
N MET A 52 -2.92 6.89 -10.48
CA MET A 52 -2.48 8.02 -11.28
C MET A 52 -1.60 8.96 -10.44
N LYS A 53 -1.98 9.20 -9.18
CA LYS A 53 -1.14 9.97 -8.25
C LYS A 53 0.16 9.27 -7.84
N ILE A 54 0.16 7.93 -7.78
CA ILE A 54 1.40 7.19 -7.53
C ILE A 54 2.35 7.33 -8.73
N LEU A 55 1.83 7.33 -9.95
CA LEU A 55 2.65 7.49 -11.15
C LEU A 55 3.36 8.86 -11.20
N ASP A 56 2.81 9.90 -10.57
CA ASP A 56 3.45 11.23 -10.48
C ASP A 56 4.82 11.21 -9.78
N ILE A 57 5.12 10.19 -8.95
CA ILE A 57 6.41 10.02 -8.28
C ILE A 57 7.31 8.97 -8.94
N VAL A 58 6.79 8.24 -9.94
CA VAL A 58 7.55 7.25 -10.70
C VAL A 58 8.37 7.98 -11.77
N PRO A 59 9.68 7.67 -11.93
CA PRO A 59 10.44 8.29 -13.01
C PRO A 59 9.83 7.96 -14.38
N LYS A 60 9.81 8.93 -15.29
CA LYS A 60 9.08 8.85 -16.58
C LYS A 60 9.37 7.57 -17.38
N ASP A 61 10.61 7.11 -17.37
CA ASP A 61 11.03 5.90 -18.09
C ASP A 61 10.39 4.61 -17.55
N PHE A 62 9.86 4.65 -16.32
CA PHE A 62 9.20 3.54 -15.63
C PHE A 62 7.68 3.72 -15.46
N GLU A 63 7.09 4.86 -15.86
CA GLU A 63 5.64 5.11 -15.71
C GLU A 63 4.80 4.01 -16.39
N GLN A 64 5.12 3.66 -17.63
CA GLN A 64 4.37 2.65 -18.39
C GLN A 64 4.49 1.23 -17.80
N PRO A 65 5.71 0.74 -17.48
CA PRO A 65 5.87 -0.49 -16.71
C PRO A 65 5.11 -0.49 -15.37
N ALA A 66 5.19 0.60 -14.60
CA ALA A 66 4.53 0.74 -13.31
C ALA A 66 3.00 0.72 -13.43
N LEU A 67 2.44 1.41 -14.44
CA LEU A 67 1.01 1.39 -14.71
C LEU A 67 0.52 -0.03 -15.03
N LYS A 68 1.23 -0.74 -15.92
CA LYS A 68 0.88 -2.14 -16.28
C LYS A 68 0.94 -3.07 -15.07
N MET A 69 1.92 -2.87 -14.18
CA MET A 69 2.01 -3.61 -12.93
C MET A 69 0.83 -3.29 -12.02
N GLY A 70 0.61 -2.02 -11.70
CA GLY A 70 -0.43 -1.58 -10.78
C GLY A 70 -1.84 -1.95 -11.20
N LEU A 71 -2.16 -1.90 -12.51
CA LEU A 71 -3.46 -2.35 -13.05
C LEU A 71 -3.76 -3.82 -12.74
N ARG A 72 -2.74 -4.68 -12.59
CA ARG A 72 -2.94 -6.09 -12.20
C ARG A 72 -3.22 -6.23 -10.70
N CYS A 73 -2.69 -5.32 -9.90
CA CYS A 73 -2.83 -5.30 -8.46
C CYS A 73 -4.18 -4.71 -8.01
N LEU A 74 -4.77 -3.76 -8.76
CA LEU A 74 -5.96 -2.95 -8.37
C LEU A 74 -7.24 -3.68 -7.92
N LYS A 75 -7.28 -5.01 -7.92
CA LYS A 75 -8.45 -5.77 -7.46
C LYS A 75 -8.59 -5.65 -5.94
N VAL A 76 -9.69 -5.06 -5.50
CA VAL A 76 -10.09 -5.07 -4.08
C VAL A 76 -10.32 -6.52 -3.65
N LYS A 77 -9.57 -7.00 -2.66
CA LYS A 77 -9.61 -8.39 -2.17
C LYS A 77 -9.59 -8.53 -0.65
N GLY A 78 -9.38 -7.44 0.08
CA GLY A 78 -9.41 -7.45 1.55
C GLY A 78 -10.82 -7.35 2.13
N ASP A 79 -10.98 -7.86 3.34
CA ASP A 79 -12.23 -7.75 4.12
C ASP A 79 -12.48 -6.31 4.62
N ASP A 80 -11.42 -5.50 4.74
CA ASP A 80 -11.45 -4.08 5.07
C ASP A 80 -10.34 -3.29 4.33
N ASP A 81 -10.30 -1.96 4.51
CA ASP A 81 -9.30 -1.09 3.88
C ASP A 81 -7.84 -1.47 4.23
N CYS A 82 -7.58 -1.94 5.46
CA CYS A 82 -6.24 -2.34 5.90
C CYS A 82 -5.81 -3.64 5.22
N ALA A 83 -6.66 -4.66 5.24
CA ALA A 83 -6.46 -5.93 4.57
C ALA A 83 -6.32 -5.72 3.06
N ASN A 84 -7.10 -4.78 2.49
CA ASN A 84 -7.05 -4.50 1.06
C ASN A 84 -5.70 -3.90 0.64
N LEU A 85 -5.10 -3.03 1.47
CA LEU A 85 -3.76 -2.52 1.19
C LEU A 85 -2.68 -3.60 1.22
N LEU A 86 -2.80 -4.58 2.12
CA LEU A 86 -1.86 -5.69 2.18
C LEU A 86 -1.97 -6.56 0.91
N TRP A 87 -3.19 -6.80 0.42
CA TRP A 87 -3.43 -7.55 -0.82
C TRP A 87 -2.81 -6.90 -2.06
N TYR A 88 -2.68 -5.58 -2.10
CA TYR A 88 -2.00 -4.90 -3.22
C TYR A 88 -0.51 -5.25 -3.32
N GLN A 89 0.09 -5.72 -2.22
CA GLN A 89 1.51 -6.02 -2.14
C GLN A 89 1.80 -7.53 -2.29
N ALA A 90 0.78 -8.39 -2.19
CA ALA A 90 0.88 -9.85 -2.26
C ALA A 90 0.78 -10.43 -3.68
#